data_AF-A0A135VIX7-F1
#
_entry.id   AF-A0A135VIX7-F1
#
_cell.length_a   1.000
_cell.length_b   1.000
_cell.length_c   1.000
_cell.angle_alpha   90.00
_cell.angle_beta   90.00
_cell.angle_gamma   90.00
#
_symmetry.space_group_name_H-M   'P 1'
#
loop_
_entity.id
_entity.type
_entity.pdbx_description
1 polymer ?
#
loop_
_entity_poly.entity_id
_entity_poly.type
_entity_poly.pdbx_seq_one_letter_code
_entity_poly.pdbx_strand_id
1 'polypeptide(L)'
;MTYSIMKLIELMDDQFPLLLNTLLERMPVIVAGEDIELVDDITESLTTLCSHRHKLVFWRDFTSESEILGVWEEEKHNYEVSRTIVCGLSGNLRLAMDRISHFAGWILGVPLGFTVLGIQVTENTLQDVTSHILKNSSNCGILRVSSPSSITFSLVRSTNSSLEVEKKIVNKILVRKKQSLERIRRLLTKSLRGLNVSNHILTAVLKLDDESEKLTQDVFEEEINNYVHAARRAVTLLSRIRLARELGASTTLTERNLYEAIGWDGGELPDLIQFIRAEWHEDFSDCVKSGALSGLGAWVDSMWGT
;
A
#
# COMPACT_ATOMS: atom_id res chain seq x y z
N MET A 1 -4.52 -18.06 10.64
CA MET A 1 -5.52 -17.04 11.00
C MET A 1 -5.19 -15.76 10.25
N THR A 2 -6.03 -15.31 9.31
CA THR A 2 -5.77 -14.05 8.59
C THR A 2 -5.99 -12.83 9.50
N TYR A 3 -5.02 -11.92 9.52
CA TYR A 3 -5.15 -10.64 10.23
C TYR A 3 -6.03 -9.70 9.40
N SER A 4 -7.14 -9.25 9.99
CA SER A 4 -7.97 -8.24 9.35
C SER A 4 -7.24 -6.89 9.32
N ILE A 5 -7.57 -6.05 8.33
CA ILE A 5 -6.99 -4.70 8.19
C ILE A 5 -7.18 -3.90 9.49
N MET A 6 -8.35 -4.00 10.13
CA MET A 6 -8.60 -3.33 11.40
C MET A 6 -7.62 -3.78 12.48
N LYS A 7 -7.39 -5.09 12.59
CA LYS A 7 -6.47 -5.64 13.59
C LYS A 7 -5.04 -5.15 13.35
N LEU A 8 -4.61 -5.03 12.09
CA LEU A 8 -3.30 -4.45 11.76
C LEU A 8 -3.22 -2.97 12.15
N ILE A 9 -4.26 -2.18 11.86
CA ILE A 9 -4.35 -0.77 12.26
C ILE A 9 -4.28 -0.64 13.80
N GLU A 10 -5.04 -1.46 14.53
CA GLU A 10 -5.07 -1.41 16.01
C GLU A 10 -3.75 -1.84 16.66
N LEU A 11 -3.06 -2.82 16.07
CA LEU A 11 -1.79 -3.33 16.63
C LEU A 11 -0.61 -2.41 16.34
N MET A 12 -0.62 -1.74 15.20
CA MET A 12 0.51 -0.92 14.73
C MET A 12 0.34 0.57 14.99
N ASP A 13 -0.89 1.04 15.22
CA ASP A 13 -1.24 2.42 15.52
C ASP A 13 -0.54 3.43 14.59
N ASP A 14 0.41 4.21 15.10
CA ASP A 14 1.16 5.24 14.38
C ASP A 14 2.13 4.68 13.32
N GLN A 15 2.45 3.38 13.38
CA GLN A 15 3.34 2.71 12.43
C GLN A 15 2.59 2.18 11.20
N PHE A 16 1.27 2.03 11.26
CA PHE A 16 0.48 1.52 10.14
C PHE A 16 0.56 2.41 8.88
N PRO A 17 0.48 3.75 8.97
CA PRO A 17 0.67 4.61 7.81
C PRO A 17 2.02 4.42 7.11
N LEU A 18 3.10 4.21 7.87
CA LEU A 18 4.43 3.95 7.32
C LEU A 18 4.49 2.60 6.60
N LEU A 19 3.86 1.57 7.15
CA LEU A 19 3.73 0.27 6.49
C LEU A 19 2.93 0.40 5.19
N LEU A 20 1.79 1.09 5.23
CA LEU A 20 0.95 1.28 4.05
C LEU A 20 1.73 2.02 2.94
N ASN A 21 2.46 3.08 3.29
CA ASN A 21 3.32 3.80 2.36
C ASN A 21 4.38 2.89 1.75
N THR A 22 5.04 2.09 2.58
CA THR A 22 6.06 1.12 2.15
C THR A 22 5.50 0.14 1.12
N LEU A 23 4.31 -0.37 1.37
CA LEU A 23 3.62 -1.28 0.46
C LEU A 23 3.19 -0.55 -0.82
N LEU A 24 2.59 0.63 -0.74
CA LEU A 24 2.21 1.44 -1.90
C LEU A 24 3.41 1.79 -2.78
N GLU A 25 4.58 2.02 -2.22
CA GLU A 25 5.81 2.31 -2.96
C GLU A 25 6.54 1.06 -3.48
N ARG A 26 5.94 -0.13 -3.33
CA ARG A 26 6.55 -1.42 -3.72
C ARG A 26 7.93 -1.63 -3.08
N MET A 27 8.16 -1.05 -1.90
CA MET A 27 9.39 -1.32 -1.16
C MET A 27 9.32 -2.74 -0.58
N PRO A 28 10.42 -3.52 -0.62
CA PRO A 28 10.46 -4.83 -0.01
C PRO A 28 10.13 -4.76 1.49
N VAL A 29 9.32 -5.69 1.97
CA VAL A 29 8.97 -5.84 3.39
C VAL A 29 9.41 -7.22 3.87
N ILE A 30 10.16 -7.25 4.97
CA ILE A 30 10.49 -8.48 5.67
C ILE A 30 9.58 -8.62 6.88
N VAL A 31 8.89 -9.75 7.03
CA VAL A 31 8.13 -10.12 8.22
C VAL A 31 8.97 -11.13 9.00
N ALA A 32 9.48 -10.74 10.18
CA ALA A 32 10.39 -11.57 10.96
C ALA A 32 9.85 -11.85 12.36
N GLY A 33 9.84 -13.12 12.78
CA GLY A 33 9.34 -13.53 14.10
C GLY A 33 9.66 -14.98 14.44
N GLU A 34 9.41 -15.36 15.70
CA GLU A 34 9.70 -16.70 16.25
C GLU A 34 8.53 -17.69 16.12
N ASP A 35 7.43 -17.29 15.49
CA ASP A 35 6.28 -18.14 15.20
C ASP A 35 6.07 -18.17 13.69
N ILE A 36 6.38 -19.30 13.07
CA ILE A 36 6.35 -19.46 11.62
C ILE A 36 4.93 -19.33 11.04
N GLU A 37 3.91 -19.85 11.74
CA GLU A 37 2.53 -19.78 11.27
C GLU A 37 2.05 -18.33 11.32
N LEU A 38 2.39 -17.63 12.40
CA LEU A 38 2.07 -16.22 12.56
C LEU A 38 2.79 -15.33 11.54
N VAL A 39 4.07 -15.59 11.26
CA VAL A 39 4.84 -14.87 10.24
C VAL A 39 4.20 -15.06 8.86
N ASP A 40 3.83 -16.28 8.49
CA ASP A 40 3.21 -16.57 7.19
C ASP A 40 1.80 -15.97 7.09
N ASP A 41 0.99 -16.07 8.15
CA ASP A 41 -0.33 -15.44 8.25
C ASP A 41 -0.25 -13.92 8.03
N ILE A 42 0.71 -13.25 8.68
CA ILE A 42 0.91 -11.80 8.52
C ILE A 42 1.43 -11.48 7.12
N THR A 43 2.42 -12.24 6.62
CA THR A 43 2.97 -12.08 5.26
C THR A 43 1.85 -12.13 4.22
N GLU A 44 0.95 -13.11 4.33
CA GLU A 44 -0.22 -13.22 3.47
C GLU A 44 -1.21 -12.07 3.69
N SER A 45 -1.48 -11.70 4.94
CA SER A 45 -2.43 -10.63 5.27
C SER A 45 -1.99 -9.27 4.72
N LEU A 46 -0.68 -8.96 4.73
CA LEU A 46 -0.15 -7.71 4.19
C LEU A 46 -0.41 -7.57 2.68
N THR A 47 -0.51 -8.67 1.94
CA THR A 47 -0.85 -8.60 0.49
C THR A 47 -2.25 -8.04 0.24
N THR A 48 -3.16 -8.17 1.21
CA THR A 48 -4.53 -7.65 1.09
C THR A 48 -4.60 -6.12 1.19
N LEU A 49 -3.55 -5.49 1.74
CA LEU A 49 -3.42 -4.02 1.78
C LEU A 49 -3.13 -3.40 0.40
N CYS A 50 -2.80 -4.23 -0.59
CA CYS A 50 -2.57 -3.81 -1.97
C CYS A 50 -3.58 -4.46 -2.93
N SER A 51 -4.88 -4.34 -2.65
CA SER A 51 -5.96 -4.95 -3.44
C SER A 51 -5.98 -4.57 -4.93
N HIS A 52 -5.40 -3.43 -5.30
CA HIS A 52 -5.23 -3.00 -6.69
C HIS A 52 -4.18 -3.83 -7.46
N ARG A 53 -3.38 -4.64 -6.75
CA ARG A 53 -2.29 -5.45 -7.29
C ARG A 53 -2.66 -6.91 -7.41
N HIS A 54 -2.07 -7.58 -8.41
CA HIS A 54 -2.17 -9.01 -8.56
C HIS A 54 -1.17 -9.72 -7.63
N LYS A 55 -1.66 -10.59 -6.75
CA LYS A 55 -0.81 -11.36 -5.84
C LYS A 55 -0.20 -12.55 -6.56
N LEU A 56 1.12 -12.67 -6.52
CA LEU A 56 1.85 -13.89 -6.88
C LEU A 56 2.54 -14.48 -5.64
N VAL A 57 2.48 -15.79 -5.48
CA VAL A 57 3.15 -16.53 -4.40
C VAL A 57 4.37 -17.22 -4.96
N PHE A 58 5.54 -16.89 -4.41
CA PHE A 58 6.80 -17.51 -4.80
C PHE A 58 6.78 -19.02 -4.48
N TRP A 59 7.31 -19.83 -5.41
CA TRP A 59 7.31 -21.29 -5.37
C TRP A 59 5.94 -21.96 -5.58
N ARG A 60 4.89 -21.19 -5.85
CA ARG A 60 3.58 -21.69 -6.29
C ARG A 60 3.23 -21.18 -7.67
N ASP A 61 3.35 -19.88 -7.87
CA ASP A 61 2.93 -19.20 -9.09
C ASP A 61 4.13 -18.94 -10.04
N PHE A 62 5.35 -18.83 -9.49
CA PHE A 62 6.61 -18.75 -10.25
C PHE A 62 7.80 -19.28 -9.44
N THR A 63 8.89 -19.66 -10.12
CA THR A 63 10.07 -20.27 -9.45
C THR A 63 11.43 -19.65 -9.79
N SER A 64 11.47 -18.74 -10.76
CA SER A 64 12.70 -18.10 -11.22
C SER A 64 12.56 -16.58 -11.35
N GLU A 65 13.68 -15.87 -11.26
CA GLU A 65 13.71 -14.41 -11.45
C GLU A 65 13.30 -14.01 -12.87
N SER A 66 13.65 -14.80 -13.89
CA SER A 66 13.26 -14.51 -15.28
C SER A 66 11.74 -14.51 -15.50
N GLU A 67 10.99 -15.37 -14.79
CA GLU A 67 9.53 -15.41 -14.89
C GLU A 67 8.92 -14.11 -14.36
N ILE A 68 9.32 -13.66 -13.16
CA ILE A 68 8.77 -12.44 -12.56
C ILE A 68 9.22 -11.16 -13.29
N LEU A 69 10.46 -11.13 -13.80
CA LEU A 69 10.93 -10.01 -14.63
C LEU A 69 10.15 -9.92 -15.95
N GLY A 70 9.77 -11.06 -16.55
CA GLY A 70 8.90 -11.08 -17.73
C GLY A 70 7.54 -10.43 -17.45
N VAL A 71 6.92 -10.77 -16.32
CA VAL A 71 5.65 -10.15 -15.88
C VAL A 71 5.81 -8.64 -15.70
N TRP A 72 6.87 -8.19 -15.04
CA TRP A 72 7.10 -6.75 -14.83
C TRP A 72 7.36 -5.98 -16.14
N GLU A 73 8.02 -6.61 -17.11
CA GLU A 73 8.22 -5.98 -18.42
C GLU A 73 6.89 -5.85 -19.18
N GLU A 74 6.00 -6.84 -19.10
CA GLU A 74 4.65 -6.74 -19.65
C GLU A 74 3.81 -5.64 -18.96
N GLU A 75 3.89 -5.57 -17.62
CA GLU A 75 3.24 -4.53 -16.83
C GLU A 75 3.65 -3.12 -17.30
N LYS A 76 4.95 -2.90 -17.51
CA LYS A 76 5.53 -1.59 -17.85
C LYS A 76 4.88 -0.94 -19.08
N HIS A 77 4.46 -1.72 -20.06
CA HIS A 77 3.90 -1.22 -21.32
C HIS A 77 2.41 -0.85 -21.24
N ASN A 78 1.72 -1.22 -20.15
CA ASN A 78 0.28 -1.02 -20.02
C ASN A 78 -0.11 -0.49 -18.63
N TYR A 79 -0.53 0.77 -18.59
CA TYR A 79 -1.01 1.44 -17.37
C TYR A 79 -2.34 0.91 -16.83
N GLU A 80 -3.08 0.13 -17.63
CA GLU A 80 -4.35 -0.48 -17.25
C GLU A 80 -4.19 -1.85 -16.57
N VAL A 81 -2.99 -2.46 -16.62
CA VAL A 81 -2.71 -3.75 -15.99
C VAL A 81 -2.37 -3.55 -14.52
N SER A 82 -3.01 -4.34 -13.64
CA SER A 82 -2.67 -4.40 -12.22
C SER A 82 -1.23 -4.84 -12.04
N ARG A 83 -0.47 -4.08 -11.25
CA ARG A 83 0.91 -4.44 -10.88
C ARG A 83 0.95 -5.63 -9.96
N THR A 84 2.08 -6.32 -9.93
CA THR A 84 2.26 -7.50 -9.08
C THR A 84 2.72 -7.13 -7.67
N ILE A 85 2.20 -7.83 -6.67
CA ILE A 85 2.76 -7.95 -5.33
C ILE A 85 3.16 -9.40 -5.07
N VAL A 86 4.36 -9.62 -4.55
CA VAL A 86 4.89 -10.96 -4.34
C VAL A 86 4.83 -11.34 -2.86
N CYS A 87 4.29 -12.53 -2.60
CA CYS A 87 4.29 -13.17 -1.29
C CYS A 87 5.35 -14.28 -1.26
N GLY A 88 6.39 -14.11 -0.42
CA GLY A 88 7.41 -15.11 -0.14
C GLY A 88 7.22 -15.69 1.24
N LEU A 89 6.59 -16.87 1.34
CA LEU A 89 6.39 -17.55 2.62
C LEU A 89 7.70 -18.04 3.23
N SER A 90 7.72 -18.16 4.56
CA SER A 90 8.87 -18.51 5.38
C SER A 90 9.56 -19.80 4.95
N GLY A 91 8.79 -20.81 4.54
CA GLY A 91 9.31 -22.10 4.07
C GLY A 91 10.18 -22.00 2.81
N ASN A 92 10.03 -20.93 2.02
CA ASN A 92 10.71 -20.72 0.75
C ASN A 92 11.84 -19.69 0.83
N LEU A 93 12.16 -19.18 2.04
CA LEU A 93 13.15 -18.13 2.25
C LEU A 93 14.47 -18.41 1.53
N ARG A 94 15.08 -19.57 1.77
CA ARG A 94 16.38 -19.93 1.16
C ARG A 94 16.31 -19.95 -0.36
N LEU A 95 15.25 -20.52 -0.92
CA LEU A 95 15.07 -20.58 -2.37
C LEU A 95 14.92 -19.18 -2.98
N ALA A 96 14.23 -18.26 -2.27
CA ALA A 96 14.11 -16.88 -2.70
C ALA A 96 15.47 -16.19 -2.71
N MET A 97 16.27 -16.35 -1.64
CA MET A 97 17.60 -15.77 -1.54
C MET A 97 18.58 -16.29 -2.60
N ASP A 98 18.48 -17.58 -2.96
CA ASP A 98 19.36 -18.21 -3.94
C ASP A 98 19.00 -17.84 -5.40
N ARG A 99 17.72 -17.53 -5.67
CA ARG A 99 17.18 -17.41 -7.04
C ARG A 99 16.77 -16.00 -7.44
N ILE A 100 16.53 -15.12 -6.48
CA ILE A 100 15.97 -13.79 -6.70
C ILE A 100 16.98 -12.75 -6.26
N SER A 101 17.21 -11.75 -7.12
CA SER A 101 18.05 -10.60 -6.81
C SER A 101 17.24 -9.29 -6.72
N HIS A 102 16.08 -9.21 -7.37
CA HIS A 102 15.18 -8.05 -7.32
C HIS A 102 13.95 -8.33 -6.47
N PHE A 103 13.81 -7.58 -5.37
CA PHE A 103 12.74 -7.77 -4.38
C PHE A 103 11.66 -6.66 -4.41
N ALA A 104 11.55 -5.91 -5.51
CA ALA A 104 10.53 -4.88 -5.65
C ALA A 104 9.11 -5.45 -5.49
N GLY A 105 8.36 -4.91 -4.52
CA GLY A 105 7.01 -5.38 -4.18
C GLY A 105 6.96 -6.74 -3.49
N TRP A 106 8.06 -7.23 -2.91
CA TRP A 106 8.06 -8.48 -2.15
C TRP A 106 7.68 -8.26 -0.68
N ILE A 107 6.88 -9.18 -0.16
CA ILE A 107 6.66 -9.39 1.27
C ILE A 107 7.23 -10.77 1.61
N LEU A 108 8.29 -10.80 2.42
CA LEU A 108 9.09 -12.00 2.69
C LEU A 108 9.02 -12.40 4.16
N GLY A 109 8.54 -13.62 4.43
CA GLY A 109 8.54 -14.23 5.75
C GLY A 109 9.92 -14.76 6.15
N VAL A 110 10.36 -14.44 7.37
CA VAL A 110 11.63 -14.88 7.96
C VAL A 110 11.37 -15.48 9.35
N PRO A 111 11.38 -16.82 9.49
CA PRO A 111 11.03 -17.50 10.73
C PRO A 111 12.26 -17.62 11.64
N LEU A 112 12.51 -16.62 12.47
CA LEU A 112 13.63 -16.60 13.43
C LEU A 112 13.54 -17.80 14.38
N GLY A 113 14.68 -18.44 14.67
CA GLY A 113 14.75 -19.60 15.55
C GLY A 113 14.39 -20.95 14.91
N PHE A 114 13.88 -20.96 13.67
CA PHE A 114 13.57 -22.19 12.94
C PHE A 114 14.69 -22.64 12.01
N THR A 115 14.64 -23.90 11.60
CA THR A 115 15.51 -24.43 10.53
C THR A 115 14.74 -24.49 9.22
N VAL A 116 15.17 -23.71 8.23
CA VAL A 116 14.59 -23.71 6.87
C VAL A 116 15.60 -24.33 5.91
N LEU A 117 15.22 -25.43 5.25
CA LEU A 117 16.09 -26.16 4.30
C LEU A 117 17.51 -26.40 4.84
N GLY A 118 17.59 -26.83 6.11
CA GLY A 118 18.85 -27.18 6.79
C GLY A 118 19.67 -26.01 7.33
N ILE A 119 19.18 -24.76 7.24
CA ILE A 119 19.84 -23.58 7.84
C ILE A 119 19.01 -23.10 9.02
N GLN A 120 19.66 -22.93 10.17
CA GLN A 120 19.06 -22.25 11.30
C GLN A 120 18.96 -20.75 11.00
N VAL A 121 17.74 -20.25 10.95
CA VAL A 121 17.42 -18.84 10.72
C VAL A 121 17.66 -18.09 12.02
N THR A 122 18.65 -17.21 12.01
CA THR A 122 19.04 -16.40 13.17
C THR A 122 18.94 -14.93 12.83
N GLU A 123 19.24 -14.09 13.81
CA GLU A 123 19.29 -12.65 13.60
C GLU A 123 20.38 -12.23 12.61
N ASN A 124 21.48 -13.00 12.52
CA ASN A 124 22.50 -12.80 11.49
C ASN A 124 21.93 -13.13 10.09
N THR A 125 21.11 -14.17 9.98
CA THR A 125 20.43 -14.50 8.72
C THR A 125 19.52 -13.37 8.27
N LEU A 126 18.80 -12.74 9.20
CA LEU A 126 17.96 -11.57 8.87
C LEU A 126 18.80 -10.38 8.39
N GLN A 127 19.97 -10.15 8.99
CA GLN A 127 20.91 -9.12 8.51
C GLN A 127 21.44 -9.44 7.10
N ASP A 128 21.74 -10.72 6.81
CA ASP A 128 22.18 -11.17 5.50
C ASP A 128 21.07 -10.97 4.44
N VAL A 129 19.83 -11.35 4.77
CA VAL A 129 18.66 -11.14 3.92
C VAL A 129 18.44 -9.66 3.65
N THR A 130 18.46 -8.83 4.69
CA THR A 130 18.32 -7.38 4.59
C THR A 130 19.40 -6.79 3.69
N SER A 131 20.66 -7.19 3.91
CA SER A 131 21.80 -6.72 3.12
C SER A 131 21.71 -7.13 1.65
N HIS A 132 21.22 -8.34 1.36
CA HIS A 132 21.02 -8.81 -0.01
C HIS A 132 19.91 -8.03 -0.73
N ILE A 133 18.77 -7.79 -0.06
CA ILE A 133 17.67 -6.98 -0.61
C ILE A 133 18.16 -5.55 -0.94
N LEU A 134 18.94 -4.96 -0.04
CA LEU A 134 19.47 -3.59 -0.20
C LEU A 134 20.55 -3.45 -1.28
N LYS A 135 21.07 -4.54 -1.87
CA LYS A 135 21.98 -4.45 -3.02
C LYS A 135 21.28 -3.83 -4.24
N ASN A 136 20.01 -4.20 -4.44
CA ASN A 136 19.21 -3.78 -5.60
C ASN A 136 17.98 -2.93 -5.21
N SER A 137 17.79 -2.66 -3.92
CA SER A 137 16.67 -1.86 -3.41
C SER A 137 17.18 -0.65 -2.64
N SER A 138 16.53 0.50 -2.79
CA SER A 138 16.93 1.74 -2.09
C SER A 138 16.72 1.65 -0.57
N ASN A 139 15.70 0.91 -0.14
CA ASN A 139 15.33 0.73 1.26
C ASN A 139 14.57 -0.60 1.45
N CYS A 140 14.29 -0.95 2.69
CA CYS A 140 13.55 -2.15 3.08
C CYS A 140 12.76 -1.88 4.38
N GLY A 141 11.53 -2.36 4.45
CA GLY A 141 10.75 -2.40 5.67
C GLY A 141 10.99 -3.70 6.44
N ILE A 142 11.01 -3.62 7.77
CA ILE A 142 11.10 -4.77 8.67
C ILE A 142 9.94 -4.71 9.65
N LEU A 143 9.07 -5.71 9.58
CA LEU A 143 7.97 -5.95 10.49
C LEU A 143 8.37 -7.06 11.45
N ARG A 144 8.63 -6.71 12.71
CA ARG A 144 8.99 -7.65 13.78
C ARG A 144 7.72 -8.15 14.45
N VAL A 145 7.63 -9.46 14.60
CA VAL A 145 6.52 -10.15 15.24
C VAL A 145 7.04 -10.83 16.49
N SER A 146 6.85 -10.16 17.63
CA SER A 146 7.23 -10.69 18.94
C SER A 146 6.14 -11.60 19.52
N SER A 147 4.87 -11.28 19.25
CA SER A 147 3.71 -12.07 19.65
C SER A 147 2.49 -11.72 18.79
N PRO A 148 1.39 -12.51 18.85
CA PRO A 148 0.17 -12.20 18.10
C PRO A 148 -0.44 -10.81 18.36
N SER A 149 -0.06 -10.17 19.47
CA SER A 149 -0.52 -8.86 19.92
C SER A 149 0.58 -7.81 19.98
N SER A 150 1.80 -8.12 19.53
CA SER A 150 2.94 -7.21 19.57
C SER A 150 3.71 -7.31 18.27
N ILE A 151 3.46 -6.33 17.42
CA ILE A 151 4.07 -6.19 16.10
C ILE A 151 4.67 -4.79 16.03
N THR A 152 5.90 -4.67 15.53
CA THR A 152 6.53 -3.38 15.30
C THR A 152 7.05 -3.28 13.87
N PHE A 153 6.89 -2.11 13.25
CA PHE A 153 7.35 -1.85 11.90
C PHE A 153 8.34 -0.70 11.88
N SER A 154 9.40 -0.89 11.10
CA SER A 154 10.44 0.11 10.92
C SER A 154 11.06 -0.01 9.53
N LEU A 155 11.61 1.10 9.03
CA LEU A 155 12.42 1.10 7.84
C LEU A 155 13.91 0.98 8.21
N VAL A 156 14.68 0.28 7.38
CA VAL A 156 16.14 0.20 7.58
C VAL A 156 16.78 1.58 7.44
N ARG A 157 16.28 2.40 6.51
CA ARG A 157 16.65 3.82 6.35
C ARG A 157 15.42 4.66 6.64
N SER A 158 15.54 5.68 7.49
CA SER A 158 14.46 6.62 7.76
C SER A 158 14.04 7.36 6.49
N THR A 159 12.75 7.57 6.31
CA THR A 159 12.20 8.40 5.22
C THR A 159 11.61 9.68 5.80
N ASN A 160 11.65 10.75 5.00
CA ASN A 160 11.02 12.03 5.33
C ASN A 160 9.62 12.14 4.69
N SER A 161 8.95 11.01 4.43
CA SER A 161 7.61 11.02 3.82
C SER A 161 6.61 11.67 4.79
N SER A 162 5.70 12.47 4.23
CA SER A 162 4.64 13.14 5.00
C SER A 162 3.65 12.15 5.61
N LEU A 163 3.47 10.99 4.94
CA LEU A 163 2.48 9.96 5.22
C LEU A 163 1.02 10.49 5.24
N GLU A 164 0.76 11.65 4.64
CA GLU A 164 -0.54 12.33 4.73
C GLU A 164 -1.63 11.56 3.97
N VAL A 165 -1.28 10.90 2.85
CA VAL A 165 -2.20 10.04 2.10
C VAL A 165 -2.65 8.87 2.97
N GLU A 166 -1.71 8.18 3.59
CA GLU A 166 -1.93 6.97 4.36
C GLU A 166 -2.69 7.27 5.66
N LYS A 167 -2.32 8.34 6.37
CA LYS A 167 -3.08 8.84 7.53
C LYS A 167 -4.51 9.20 7.14
N LYS A 168 -4.72 9.82 5.98
CA LYS A 168 -6.07 10.17 5.49
C LYS A 168 -6.90 8.93 5.20
N ILE A 169 -6.30 7.90 4.58
CA ILE A 169 -6.96 6.61 4.34
C ILE A 169 -7.38 5.97 5.67
N VAL A 170 -6.46 5.86 6.63
CA VAL A 170 -6.75 5.30 7.97
C VAL A 170 -7.89 6.06 8.66
N ASN A 171 -7.82 7.39 8.68
CA ASN A 171 -8.84 8.22 9.31
C ASN A 171 -10.22 8.04 8.66
N LYS A 172 -10.29 7.97 7.33
CA LYS A 172 -11.55 7.73 6.62
C LYS A 172 -12.16 6.39 6.97
N ILE A 173 -11.35 5.33 7.08
CA ILE A 173 -11.79 4.00 7.48
C ILE A 173 -12.41 4.04 8.88
N LEU A 174 -11.69 4.61 9.85
CA LEU A 174 -12.15 4.71 11.24
C LEU A 174 -13.48 5.49 11.34
N VAL A 175 -13.62 6.60 10.61
CA VAL A 175 -14.82 7.44 10.64
C VAL A 175 -16.00 6.77 9.92
N ARG A 176 -15.83 6.30 8.68
CA ARG A 176 -16.91 5.67 7.91
C ARG A 176 -17.40 4.39 8.57
N LYS A 177 -16.49 3.55 9.08
CA LYS A 177 -16.82 2.34 9.83
C LYS A 177 -17.75 2.66 11.00
N LYS A 178 -17.36 3.62 11.85
CA LYS A 178 -18.15 4.01 13.02
C LYS A 178 -19.54 4.51 12.63
N GLN A 179 -19.63 5.38 11.62
CA GLN A 179 -20.90 5.93 11.15
C GLN A 179 -21.83 4.84 10.57
N SER A 180 -21.30 3.93 9.75
CA SER A 180 -22.06 2.83 9.15
C SER A 180 -22.58 1.84 10.19
N LEU A 181 -21.72 1.43 11.15
CA LEU A 181 -22.12 0.53 12.23
C LEU A 181 -23.18 1.16 13.14
N GLU A 182 -23.04 2.44 13.49
CA GLU A 182 -24.06 3.15 14.26
C GLU A 182 -25.40 3.24 13.50
N ARG A 183 -25.36 3.48 12.19
CA ARG A 183 -26.56 3.51 11.35
C ARG A 183 -27.27 2.15 11.30
N ILE A 184 -26.51 1.07 11.10
CA ILE A 184 -27.06 -0.30 11.09
C ILE A 184 -27.66 -0.63 12.46
N ARG A 185 -26.94 -0.37 13.56
CA ARG A 185 -27.45 -0.58 14.93
C ARG A 185 -28.75 0.17 15.17
N ARG A 186 -28.84 1.44 14.76
CA ARG A 186 -30.08 2.24 14.88
C ARG A 186 -31.23 1.64 14.08
N LEU A 187 -30.98 1.19 12.84
CA LEU A 187 -32.01 0.56 12.00
C LEU A 187 -32.50 -0.75 12.59
N LEU A 188 -31.59 -1.64 13.01
CA LEU A 188 -31.93 -2.91 13.65
C LEU A 188 -32.70 -2.68 14.97
N THR A 189 -32.25 -1.75 15.80
CA THR A 189 -32.93 -1.41 17.06
C THR A 189 -34.34 -0.88 16.82
N LYS A 190 -34.54 -0.08 15.76
CA LYS A 190 -35.86 0.41 15.37
C LYS A 190 -36.77 -0.71 14.88
N SER A 191 -36.24 -1.64 14.09
CA SER A 191 -37.01 -2.79 13.55
C SER A 191 -37.36 -3.82 14.63
N LEU A 192 -36.53 -3.96 15.66
CA LEU A 192 -36.77 -4.87 16.80
C LEU A 192 -37.71 -4.28 17.86
N ARG A 193 -38.00 -2.98 17.80
CA ARG A 193 -38.87 -2.30 18.76
C ARG A 193 -40.31 -2.82 18.61
N GLY A 194 -40.81 -3.49 19.65
CA GLY A 194 -42.17 -4.03 19.69
C GLY A 194 -42.25 -5.55 19.53
N LEU A 195 -41.13 -6.23 19.25
CA LEU A 195 -41.05 -7.68 19.35
C LEU A 195 -40.66 -8.05 20.79
N ASN A 196 -41.41 -8.98 21.42
CA ASN A 196 -41.08 -9.55 22.75
C ASN A 196 -39.89 -10.52 22.64
N VAL A 197 -38.74 -10.00 22.22
CA VAL A 197 -37.51 -10.77 22.01
C VAL A 197 -36.69 -10.74 23.29
N SER A 198 -36.09 -11.88 23.66
CA SER A 198 -35.18 -11.94 24.81
C SER A 198 -33.95 -11.04 24.59
N ASN A 199 -33.42 -10.46 25.68
CA ASN A 199 -32.21 -9.63 25.61
C ASN A 199 -31.02 -10.36 24.95
N HIS A 200 -30.93 -11.69 25.10
CA HIS A 200 -29.86 -12.46 24.48
C HIS A 200 -29.93 -12.42 22.94
N ILE A 201 -31.12 -12.54 22.36
CA ILE A 201 -31.30 -12.50 20.89
C ILE A 201 -31.07 -11.07 20.38
N LEU A 202 -31.53 -10.06 21.13
CA LEU A 202 -31.23 -8.65 20.84
C LEU A 202 -29.72 -8.38 20.77
N THR A 203 -28.96 -8.86 21.76
CA THR A 203 -27.50 -8.72 21.78
C THR A 203 -26.84 -9.46 20.61
N ALA A 204 -27.30 -10.67 20.29
CA ALA A 204 -26.77 -11.44 19.16
C ALA A 204 -27.03 -10.75 17.81
N VAL A 205 -28.21 -10.18 17.59
CA VAL A 205 -28.54 -9.45 16.35
C VAL A 205 -27.76 -8.13 16.23
N LEU A 206 -27.37 -7.52 17.34
CA LEU A 206 -26.58 -6.28 17.36
C LEU A 206 -25.06 -6.53 17.39
N LYS A 207 -24.64 -7.79 17.43
CA LYS A 207 -23.25 -8.20 17.27
C LYS A 207 -22.92 -8.17 15.77
N LEU A 208 -22.27 -7.10 15.34
CA LEU A 208 -21.98 -6.77 13.95
C LEU A 208 -20.47 -6.92 13.64
N ASP A 209 -19.83 -7.93 14.21
CA ASP A 209 -18.38 -8.09 14.12
C ASP A 209 -17.97 -8.45 12.67
N ASP A 210 -18.69 -9.38 12.04
CA ASP A 210 -18.46 -9.78 10.64
C ASP A 210 -18.77 -8.63 9.66
N GLU A 211 -19.87 -7.87 9.89
CA GLU A 211 -20.19 -6.69 9.10
C GLU A 211 -19.14 -5.59 9.28
N SER A 212 -18.61 -5.44 10.50
CA SER A 212 -17.55 -4.49 10.82
C SER A 212 -16.28 -4.81 10.04
N GLU A 213 -15.89 -6.09 9.95
CA GLU A 213 -14.73 -6.51 9.15
C GLU A 213 -14.94 -6.27 7.66
N LYS A 214 -16.10 -6.68 7.11
CA LYS A 214 -16.43 -6.46 5.69
C LYS A 214 -16.46 -4.98 5.32
N LEU A 215 -17.12 -4.15 6.14
CA LEU A 215 -17.14 -2.69 5.93
C LEU A 215 -15.74 -2.08 5.99
N THR A 216 -14.87 -2.61 6.84
CA THR A 216 -13.49 -2.13 6.91
C THR A 216 -12.74 -2.45 5.63
N GLN A 217 -12.89 -3.68 5.11
CA GLN A 217 -12.30 -4.11 3.86
C GLN A 217 -12.80 -3.26 2.69
N ASP A 218 -14.12 -3.13 2.53
CA ASP A 218 -14.74 -2.40 1.41
C ASP A 218 -14.28 -0.93 1.37
N VAL A 219 -14.29 -0.25 2.53
CA VAL A 219 -13.85 1.15 2.61
C VAL A 219 -12.36 1.29 2.35
N PHE A 220 -11.54 0.36 2.83
CA PHE A 220 -10.11 0.37 2.57
C PHE A 220 -9.84 0.20 1.07
N GLU A 221 -10.46 -0.78 0.42
CA GLU A 221 -10.30 -1.04 -1.01
C GLU A 221 -10.79 0.14 -1.86
N GLU A 222 -11.92 0.76 -1.50
CA GLU A 222 -12.44 1.96 -2.18
C GLU A 222 -11.42 3.11 -2.14
N GLU A 223 -10.83 3.39 -0.97
CA GLU A 223 -9.89 4.50 -0.81
C GLU A 223 -8.56 4.25 -1.51
N ILE A 224 -8.05 3.02 -1.46
CA ILE A 224 -6.85 2.62 -2.22
C ILE A 224 -7.09 2.74 -3.72
N ASN A 225 -8.21 2.21 -4.22
CA ASN A 225 -8.53 2.30 -5.66
C ASN A 225 -8.74 3.76 -6.09
N ASN A 226 -9.39 4.59 -5.28
CA ASN A 226 -9.54 6.01 -5.57
C ASN A 226 -8.18 6.72 -5.70
N TYR A 227 -7.23 6.41 -4.82
CA TYR A 227 -5.87 6.95 -4.89
C TYR A 227 -5.15 6.49 -6.16
N VAL A 228 -5.18 5.18 -6.46
CA VAL A 228 -4.55 4.59 -7.65
C VAL A 228 -5.15 5.19 -8.94
N HIS A 229 -6.47 5.36 -9.01
CA HIS A 229 -7.13 5.98 -10.15
C HIS A 229 -6.77 7.46 -10.31
N ALA A 230 -6.67 8.20 -9.20
CA ALA A 230 -6.20 9.58 -9.24
C ALA A 230 -4.75 9.67 -9.76
N ALA A 231 -3.87 8.78 -9.30
CA ALA A 231 -2.50 8.70 -9.79
C ALA A 231 -2.42 8.31 -11.28
N ARG A 232 -3.27 7.39 -11.75
CA ARG A 232 -3.37 7.05 -13.19
C ARG A 232 -3.83 8.24 -14.03
N ARG A 233 -4.81 9.01 -13.55
CA ARG A 233 -5.21 10.27 -14.18
C ARG A 233 -4.05 11.27 -14.21
N ALA A 234 -3.26 11.35 -13.13
CA ALA A 234 -2.07 12.19 -13.09
C ALA A 234 -1.06 11.79 -14.16
N VAL A 235 -0.74 10.49 -14.31
CA VAL A 235 0.14 9.98 -15.38
C VAL A 235 -0.33 10.42 -16.75
N THR A 236 -1.64 10.29 -17.03
CA THR A 236 -2.21 10.68 -18.33
C THR A 236 -2.06 12.19 -18.59
N LEU A 237 -2.35 13.02 -17.60
CA LEU A 237 -2.24 14.48 -17.71
C LEU A 237 -0.78 14.94 -17.85
N LEU A 238 0.10 14.42 -17.01
CA LEU A 238 1.52 14.78 -16.99
C LEU A 238 2.23 14.32 -18.27
N SER A 239 1.90 13.14 -18.79
CA SER A 239 2.39 12.68 -20.09
C SER A 239 2.00 13.63 -21.23
N ARG A 240 0.76 14.11 -21.26
CA ARG A 240 0.29 15.08 -22.25
C ARG A 240 0.99 16.43 -22.13
N ILE A 241 1.23 16.89 -20.90
CA ILE A 241 1.97 18.13 -20.63
C ILE A 241 3.43 18.01 -21.11
N ARG A 242 4.09 16.88 -20.83
CA ARG A 242 5.45 16.61 -21.31
C ARG A 242 5.51 16.65 -22.85
N LEU A 243 4.59 15.95 -23.52
CA LEU A 243 4.49 15.98 -24.99
C LEU A 243 4.24 17.40 -25.53
N ALA A 244 3.34 18.17 -24.91
CA ALA A 244 3.09 19.54 -25.32
C ALA A 244 4.35 20.42 -25.19
N ARG A 245 5.15 20.23 -24.13
CA ARG A 245 6.43 20.91 -23.93
C ARG A 245 7.46 20.52 -24.98
N GLU A 246 7.55 19.24 -25.32
CA GLU A 246 8.43 18.75 -26.40
C GLU A 246 8.05 19.36 -27.76
N LEU A 247 6.76 19.64 -27.98
CA LEU A 247 6.25 20.33 -29.17
C LEU A 247 6.37 21.87 -29.10
N GLY A 248 6.99 22.42 -28.05
CA GLY A 248 7.29 23.85 -27.92
C GLY A 248 6.27 24.68 -27.12
N ALA A 249 5.26 24.06 -26.50
CA ALA A 249 4.31 24.77 -25.65
C ALA A 249 4.91 25.06 -24.26
N SER A 250 4.75 26.28 -23.75
CA SER A 250 5.21 26.68 -22.40
C SER A 250 4.19 26.33 -21.30
N THR A 251 3.54 25.17 -21.40
CA THR A 251 2.52 24.76 -20.43
C THR A 251 3.16 24.35 -19.10
N THR A 252 2.85 25.09 -18.04
CA THR A 252 3.19 24.73 -16.65
C THR A 252 1.91 24.46 -15.87
N LEU A 253 1.83 23.31 -15.20
CA LEU A 253 0.72 22.97 -14.31
C LEU A 253 1.08 23.33 -12.87
N THR A 254 0.15 23.92 -12.13
CA THR A 254 0.28 24.10 -10.68
C THR A 254 -0.19 22.84 -9.96
N GLU A 255 0.38 22.57 -8.79
CA GLU A 255 -0.03 21.44 -7.94
C GLU A 255 -1.53 21.44 -7.65
N ARG A 256 -2.10 22.61 -7.32
CA ARG A 256 -3.55 22.75 -7.08
C ARG A 256 -4.39 22.32 -8.28
N ASN A 257 -4.03 22.77 -9.48
CA ASN A 257 -4.79 22.43 -10.70
C ASN A 257 -4.66 20.94 -11.02
N LEU A 258 -3.51 20.31 -10.72
CA LEU A 258 -3.34 18.88 -10.87
C LEU A 258 -4.30 18.12 -9.95
N TYR A 259 -4.29 18.41 -8.65
CA TYR A 259 -5.12 17.74 -7.65
C TYR A 259 -6.63 17.90 -7.94
N GLU A 260 -7.04 19.09 -8.37
CA GLU A 260 -8.42 19.34 -8.83
C GLU A 260 -8.77 18.49 -10.05
N ALA A 261 -7.89 18.44 -11.06
CA ALA A 261 -8.12 17.68 -12.29
C ALA A 261 -8.14 16.15 -12.06
N ILE A 262 -7.33 15.64 -11.15
CA ILE A 262 -7.30 14.21 -10.81
C ILE A 262 -8.35 13.83 -9.77
N GLY A 263 -9.08 14.79 -9.19
CA GLY A 263 -10.12 14.56 -8.19
C GLY A 263 -9.58 13.90 -6.92
N TRP A 264 -8.41 14.33 -6.44
CA TRP A 264 -7.81 13.85 -5.20
C TRP A 264 -7.35 15.04 -4.35
N ASP A 265 -7.57 14.96 -3.05
CA ASP A 265 -7.47 16.09 -2.13
C ASP A 265 -6.56 15.78 -0.92
N GLY A 266 -5.60 14.88 -1.07
CA GLY A 266 -4.66 14.51 0.00
C GLY A 266 -3.24 14.19 -0.48
N GLY A 267 -2.27 14.41 0.40
CA GLY A 267 -0.85 14.18 0.11
C GLY A 267 -0.14 15.37 -0.50
N GLU A 268 1.19 15.32 -0.48
CA GLU A 268 2.04 16.27 -1.19
C GLU A 268 2.38 15.72 -2.58
N LEU A 269 2.56 16.61 -3.55
CA LEU A 269 2.94 16.20 -4.91
C LEU A 269 4.18 15.28 -4.98
N PRO A 270 5.26 15.46 -4.20
CA PRO A 270 6.40 14.54 -4.21
C PRO A 270 5.98 13.10 -3.90
N ASP A 271 5.06 12.89 -2.94
CA ASP A 271 4.55 11.57 -2.57
C ASP A 271 3.77 10.94 -3.74
N LEU A 272 2.97 11.73 -4.45
CA LEU A 272 2.26 11.28 -5.65
C LEU A 272 3.23 10.88 -6.78
N ILE A 273 4.27 11.68 -7.02
CA ILE A 273 5.28 11.37 -8.04
C ILE A 273 6.08 10.13 -7.66
N GLN A 274 6.41 9.96 -6.37
CA GLN A 274 7.08 8.78 -5.86
C GLN A 274 6.23 7.52 -6.05
N PHE A 275 4.93 7.60 -5.73
CA PHE A 275 3.98 6.51 -6.01
C PHE A 275 3.93 6.18 -7.51
N ILE A 276 3.82 7.20 -8.38
CA ILE A 276 3.79 6.99 -9.84
C ILE A 276 5.07 6.30 -10.33
N ARG A 277 6.23 6.73 -9.83
CA ARG A 277 7.53 6.15 -10.17
C ARG A 277 7.64 4.69 -9.71
N ALA A 278 7.11 4.37 -8.53
CA ALA A 278 7.08 3.00 -8.02
C ALA A 278 6.12 2.11 -8.83
N GLU A 279 4.94 2.63 -9.18
CA GLU A 279 3.88 1.84 -9.82
C GLU A 279 4.10 1.68 -11.33
N TRP A 280 4.55 2.73 -12.01
CA TRP A 280 4.63 2.81 -13.47
C TRP A 280 6.02 3.11 -14.03
N HIS A 281 7.05 3.25 -13.19
CA HIS A 281 8.42 3.57 -13.61
C HIS A 281 8.58 4.87 -14.40
N GLU A 282 7.61 5.78 -14.26
CA GLU A 282 7.62 7.10 -14.86
C GLU A 282 8.01 8.15 -13.81
N ASP A 283 8.91 9.05 -14.18
CA ASP A 283 9.33 10.15 -13.31
C ASP A 283 8.85 11.47 -13.90
N PHE A 284 7.86 12.12 -13.28
CA PHE A 284 7.30 13.41 -13.69
C PHE A 284 7.78 14.60 -12.85
N SER A 285 8.90 14.45 -12.14
CA SER A 285 9.48 15.53 -11.33
C SER A 285 9.79 16.80 -12.15
N ASP A 286 10.02 16.65 -13.46
CA ASP A 286 10.28 17.74 -14.41
C ASP A 286 9.03 18.53 -14.82
N CYS A 287 7.85 17.93 -14.66
CA CYS A 287 6.59 18.45 -15.17
C CYS A 287 5.91 19.43 -14.23
N VAL A 288 6.34 19.50 -12.97
CA VAL A 288 5.68 20.34 -11.97
C VAL A 288 6.69 21.18 -11.21
N LYS A 289 6.43 22.49 -11.11
CA LYS A 289 7.26 23.41 -10.34
C LYS A 289 6.74 23.50 -8.90
N SER A 290 7.59 23.19 -7.93
CA SER A 290 7.31 23.42 -6.51
C SER A 290 7.33 24.92 -6.20
N GLY A 291 6.18 25.48 -5.81
CA GLY A 291 6.09 26.79 -5.13
C GLY A 291 6.19 28.07 -5.99
N ALA A 292 5.29 29.01 -5.67
CA ALA A 292 5.21 30.47 -5.89
C ALA A 292 5.55 31.13 -7.27
N LEU A 293 6.37 30.56 -8.14
CA LEU A 293 6.79 31.24 -9.39
C LEU A 293 5.76 31.14 -10.54
N SER A 294 4.68 30.37 -10.39
CA SER A 294 3.61 30.25 -11.41
C SER A 294 2.65 31.43 -11.48
N GLY A 295 2.70 32.38 -10.54
CA GLY A 295 1.73 33.48 -10.50
C GLY A 295 1.88 34.50 -11.63
N LEU A 296 3.03 34.56 -12.31
CA LEU A 296 3.29 35.60 -13.31
C LEU A 296 2.91 35.18 -14.74
N GLY A 297 3.02 33.90 -15.11
CA GLY A 297 2.69 33.44 -16.47
C GLY A 297 1.18 33.40 -16.74
N ALA A 298 0.42 32.83 -15.80
CA ALA A 298 -1.04 32.71 -15.93
C ALA A 298 -1.77 34.07 -15.84
N TRP A 299 -1.16 35.07 -15.20
CA TRP A 299 -1.72 36.43 -15.15
C TRP A 299 -1.48 37.20 -16.45
N VAL A 300 -0.36 36.94 -17.14
CA VAL A 300 -0.08 37.55 -18.44
C VAL A 300 -1.02 36.97 -19.51
N ASP A 301 -1.26 35.66 -19.55
CA ASP A 301 -2.19 35.06 -20.52
C ASP A 301 -3.66 35.45 -20.27
N SER A 302 -4.05 35.74 -19.03
CA SER A 302 -5.39 36.26 -18.70
C SER A 302 -5.60 37.72 -19.13
N MET A 303 -4.54 38.48 -19.43
CA MET A 303 -4.66 39.88 -19.93
C MET A 303 -4.66 39.99 -21.46
N TRP A 304 -4.26 38.93 -22.17
CA TRP A 304 -4.22 38.91 -23.64
C TRP A 304 -5.27 37.96 -24.21
N GLY A 305 -6.50 38.07 -23.69
CA GLY A 305 -7.64 37.25 -24.10
C GLY A 305 -7.77 37.12 -25.63
N THR A 306 -8.01 35.88 -26.06
CA THR A 306 -8.71 35.60 -27.32
C THR A 306 -10.18 35.94 -27.20
#